data_AF-A0A453E3J7-F1
#
_entry.id   AF-A0A453E3J7-F1
#
_cell.length_a   1.000
_cell.length_b   1.000
_cell.length_c   1.000
_cell.angle_alpha   90.00
_cell.angle_beta   90.00
_cell.angle_gamma   90.00
#
_symmetry.space_group_name_H-M   'P 1'
#
loop_
_entity.id
_entity.type
_entity.pdbx_description
1 polymer ?
#
loop_
_entity_poly.entity_id
_entity_poly.type
_entity_poly.pdbx_seq_one_letter_code
_entity_poly.pdbx_strand_id
1 'polypeptide(L)'
;RKLSSVDFLAKHPAVEPLPSLLKGIRQSLLSHLTLVLGKDDLAANCLLLHLLSRLRTRVDVVTVGRLSLNFTGFNRESVSIFGKQLNTLIQGLMPYSQAIPLSIEYLNTATLQPRKDNKSGRLVTGVLQLPQGAHLTFDETLLQSGSLASKGVENTVLLKNLMESQM
;
A
#
# COMPACT_ATOMS: atom_id res chain seq x y z
N ARG A 1 -31.35 -22.19 7.18
CA ARG A 1 -31.18 -22.68 5.78
C ARG A 1 -29.70 -23.02 5.62
N LYS A 2 -29.32 -24.30 5.53
CA LYS A 2 -27.91 -24.71 5.34
C LYS A 2 -27.51 -24.39 3.90
N LEU A 3 -26.39 -23.68 3.73
CA LEU A 3 -25.79 -23.41 2.42
C LEU A 3 -25.44 -24.74 1.75
N SER A 4 -25.88 -24.93 0.52
CA SER A 4 -25.62 -26.11 -0.29
C SER A 4 -24.41 -25.88 -1.18
N SER A 5 -23.77 -26.95 -1.66
CA SER A 5 -22.62 -26.89 -2.58
C SER A 5 -22.89 -26.09 -3.87
N VAL A 6 -24.15 -25.84 -4.20
CA VAL A 6 -24.61 -25.05 -5.36
C VAL A 6 -24.57 -23.54 -5.11
N ASP A 7 -24.47 -23.10 -3.84
CA ASP A 7 -24.32 -21.69 -3.45
C ASP A 7 -22.85 -21.21 -3.60
N PHE A 8 -21.90 -22.14 -3.76
CA PHE A 8 -20.54 -21.81 -4.17
C PHE A 8 -20.56 -21.54 -5.67
N LEU A 9 -20.76 -20.26 -6.01
CA LEU A 9 -20.67 -19.70 -7.35
C LEU A 9 -19.82 -20.56 -8.29
N ALA A 10 -20.48 -21.15 -9.28
CA ALA A 10 -19.83 -21.72 -10.44
C ALA A 10 -18.74 -20.74 -10.89
N LYS A 11 -17.49 -21.19 -10.93
CA LYS A 11 -16.38 -20.42 -11.48
C LYS A 11 -16.83 -19.92 -12.85
N HIS A 12 -17.10 -18.62 -12.96
CA HIS A 12 -17.35 -18.01 -14.26
C HIS A 12 -16.19 -18.43 -15.16
N PRO A 13 -16.43 -18.88 -16.41
CA PRO A 13 -15.35 -19.09 -17.34
C PRO A 13 -14.63 -17.75 -17.44
N ALA A 14 -13.41 -17.68 -16.92
CA ALA A 14 -12.56 -16.52 -17.08
C ALA A 14 -12.34 -16.39 -18.58
N VAL A 15 -13.08 -15.50 -19.23
CA VAL A 15 -12.81 -15.12 -20.62
C VAL A 15 -11.42 -14.50 -20.57
N GLU A 16 -10.42 -15.26 -21.00
CA GLU A 16 -9.07 -14.72 -21.09
C GLU A 16 -9.10 -13.57 -22.11
N PRO A 17 -8.77 -12.35 -21.69
CA PRO A 17 -8.80 -11.21 -22.59
C PRO A 17 -7.79 -11.42 -23.72
N LEU A 18 -8.17 -11.01 -24.93
CA LEU A 18 -7.34 -11.17 -26.13
C LEU A 18 -5.92 -10.58 -25.89
N PRO A 19 -4.83 -11.28 -26.27
CA PRO A 19 -3.47 -10.83 -25.99
C PRO A 19 -3.15 -9.41 -26.48
N SER A 20 -3.75 -8.98 -27.60
CA SER A 20 -3.61 -7.62 -28.13
C SER A 20 -4.24 -6.56 -27.22
N LEU A 21 -5.41 -6.86 -26.64
CA LEU A 21 -6.08 -5.98 -25.68
C LEU A 21 -5.24 -5.84 -24.40
N LEU A 22 -4.72 -6.96 -23.87
CA LEU A 22 -3.82 -6.94 -22.71
C LEU A 22 -2.57 -6.10 -22.96
N LYS A 23 -1.96 -6.24 -24.14
CA LYS A 23 -0.81 -5.43 -24.55
C LYS A 23 -1.17 -3.94 -24.60
N GLY A 24 -2.34 -3.60 -25.14
CA GLY A 24 -2.85 -2.23 -25.19
C GLY A 24 -3.08 -1.62 -23.80
N ILE A 25 -3.71 -2.38 -22.90
CA ILE A 25 -3.95 -1.94 -21.51
C ILE A 25 -2.63 -1.73 -20.78
N ARG A 26 -1.70 -2.70 -20.87
CA ARG A 26 -0.37 -2.57 -20.26
C ARG A 26 0.33 -1.31 -20.77
N GLN A 27 0.33 -1.09 -22.09
CA GLN A 27 1.01 0.05 -22.69
C GLN A 27 0.39 1.37 -22.23
N SER A 28 -0.95 1.47 -22.22
CA SER A 28 -1.66 2.67 -21.79
C SER A 28 -1.40 2.98 -20.31
N LEU A 29 -1.48 1.96 -19.44
CA LEU A 29 -1.19 2.11 -18.02
C LEU A 29 0.26 2.54 -17.80
N LEU A 30 1.22 1.89 -18.46
CA LEU A 30 2.63 2.20 -18.31
C LEU A 30 2.96 3.60 -18.80
N SER A 31 2.41 4.04 -19.93
CA SER A 31 2.54 5.41 -20.40
C SER A 31 2.00 6.43 -19.38
N HIS A 32 0.88 6.14 -18.73
CA HIS A 32 0.35 7.00 -17.68
C HIS A 32 1.25 7.04 -16.43
N LEU A 33 1.75 5.87 -15.99
CA LEU A 33 2.70 5.78 -14.88
C LEU A 33 4.00 6.55 -15.16
N THR A 34 4.57 6.41 -16.37
CA THR A 34 5.76 7.15 -16.81
C THR A 34 5.53 8.66 -16.72
N LEU A 35 4.37 9.16 -17.14
CA LEU A 35 4.05 10.59 -17.04
C LEU A 35 3.97 11.07 -15.58
N VAL A 36 3.33 10.32 -14.70
CA VAL A 36 3.25 10.66 -13.27
C VAL A 36 4.61 10.59 -12.57
N LEU A 37 5.50 9.72 -13.04
CA LEU A 37 6.86 9.57 -12.49
C LEU A 37 7.90 10.45 -13.23
N GLY A 38 7.46 11.55 -13.85
CA GLY A 38 8.39 12.53 -14.41
C GLY A 38 9.15 12.07 -15.66
N LYS A 39 8.54 11.19 -16.47
CA LYS A 39 9.12 10.53 -17.65
C LYS A 39 10.18 9.47 -17.34
N ASP A 40 10.15 8.90 -16.14
CA ASP A 40 10.99 7.76 -15.78
C ASP A 40 10.30 6.42 -16.11
N ASP A 41 10.70 5.81 -17.22
CA ASP A 41 10.18 4.52 -17.68
C ASP A 41 10.58 3.35 -16.76
N LEU A 42 11.75 3.42 -16.12
CA LEU A 42 12.21 2.36 -15.24
C LEU A 42 11.37 2.36 -13.95
N ALA A 43 11.19 3.54 -13.35
CA ALA A 43 10.33 3.72 -12.18
C ALA A 43 8.90 3.24 -12.45
N ALA A 44 8.35 3.57 -13.62
CA ALA A 44 7.01 3.14 -14.02
C ALA A 44 6.88 1.62 -14.18
N ASN A 45 7.89 0.96 -14.77
CA ASN A 45 7.91 -0.51 -14.86
C ASN A 45 8.01 -1.15 -13.48
N CYS A 46 8.89 -0.65 -12.60
CA CYS A 46 9.03 -1.14 -11.24
C CYS A 46 7.73 -0.99 -10.44
N LEU A 47 7.04 0.15 -10.57
CA LEU A 47 5.76 0.37 -9.92
C LEU A 47 4.67 -0.58 -10.45
N LEU A 48 4.60 -0.76 -11.77
CA LEU A 48 3.66 -1.71 -12.36
C LEU A 48 3.90 -3.13 -11.83
N LEU A 49 5.15 -3.57 -11.78
CA LEU A 49 5.51 -4.87 -11.21
C LEU A 49 5.19 -4.96 -9.73
N HIS A 50 5.41 -3.88 -8.97
CA HIS A 50 5.06 -3.79 -7.54
C HIS A 50 3.55 -3.99 -7.32
N LEU A 51 2.71 -3.28 -8.08
CA LEU A 51 1.25 -3.36 -8.01
C LEU A 51 0.69 -4.72 -8.47
N LEU A 52 1.36 -5.38 -9.41
CA LEU A 52 1.00 -6.72 -9.87
C LEU A 52 1.57 -7.83 -8.99
N SER A 53 2.57 -7.53 -8.15
CA SER A 53 3.15 -8.51 -7.24
C SER A 53 2.08 -8.97 -6.25
N ARG A 54 1.98 -10.28 -6.07
CA ARG A 54 1.04 -10.92 -5.16
C ARG A 54 1.79 -11.95 -4.36
N LEU A 55 1.48 -12.07 -3.08
CA LEU A 55 1.94 -13.19 -2.26
C LEU A 55 1.47 -14.49 -2.91
N ARG A 56 2.41 -15.27 -3.48
CA ARG A 56 2.08 -16.52 -4.18
C ARG A 56 2.13 -17.71 -3.25
N THR A 57 3.13 -17.74 -2.36
CA THR A 57 3.32 -18.83 -1.38
C THR A 57 4.10 -18.32 -0.17
N ARG A 58 3.76 -18.86 1.01
CA ARG A 58 4.64 -18.82 2.19
C ARG A 58 5.35 -20.18 2.24
N VAL A 59 6.67 -20.17 2.14
CA VAL A 59 7.50 -21.36 2.41
C VAL A 59 8.25 -21.05 3.70
N ASP A 60 7.88 -21.74 4.77
CA ASP A 60 8.35 -21.51 6.13
C ASP A 60 8.16 -20.04 6.61
N VAL A 61 9.26 -19.30 6.81
CA VAL A 61 9.29 -17.91 7.32
C VAL A 61 9.36 -16.88 6.18
N VAL A 62 9.57 -17.30 4.92
CA VAL A 62 9.79 -16.40 3.79
C VAL A 62 8.56 -16.32 2.87
N THR A 63 8.09 -15.10 2.66
CA THR A 63 7.04 -14.74 1.70
C THR A 63 7.62 -14.61 0.30
N VAL A 64 7.21 -15.47 -0.63
CA VAL A 64 7.66 -15.39 -2.03
C VAL A 64 6.57 -14.73 -2.89
N GLY A 65 7.00 -13.74 -3.68
CA GLY A 65 6.16 -13.08 -4.69
C GLY A 65 5.73 -11.65 -4.37
N ARG A 66 6.18 -11.08 -3.23
CA ARG A 66 6.01 -9.66 -2.92
C ARG A 66 7.23 -8.88 -3.41
N LEU A 67 6.99 -7.80 -4.15
CA LEU A 67 8.02 -6.84 -4.52
C LEU A 67 7.76 -5.59 -3.69
N SER A 68 8.63 -5.23 -2.75
CA SER A 68 8.57 -3.93 -2.07
C SER A 68 9.38 -2.91 -2.86
N LEU A 69 8.87 -1.70 -3.03
CA LEU A 69 9.49 -0.65 -3.83
C LEU A 69 9.68 0.61 -2.98
N ASN A 70 10.87 1.20 -3.05
CA ASN A 70 11.18 2.48 -2.44
C ASN A 70 11.55 3.48 -3.54
N PHE A 71 10.97 4.67 -3.51
CA PHE A 71 11.30 5.78 -4.40
C PHE A 71 12.05 6.84 -3.62
N THR A 72 13.20 7.26 -4.15
CA THR A 72 14.08 8.26 -3.53
C THR A 72 14.42 9.37 -4.52
N GLY A 73 14.94 10.49 -4.02
CA GLY A 73 15.39 11.60 -4.86
C GLY A 73 14.33 12.66 -5.15
N PHE A 74 13.21 12.67 -4.42
CA PHE A 74 12.25 13.76 -4.50
C PHE A 74 12.79 15.03 -3.81
N ASN A 75 12.74 16.16 -4.50
CA ASN A 75 12.93 17.50 -3.93
C ASN A 75 11.59 18.11 -3.47
N ARG A 76 11.62 19.21 -2.71
CA ARG A 76 10.41 19.79 -2.07
C ARG A 76 9.30 20.12 -3.07
N GLU A 77 9.67 20.61 -4.25
CA GLU A 77 8.73 20.98 -5.32
C GLU A 77 8.09 19.73 -5.95
N SER A 78 8.91 18.71 -6.19
CA SER A 78 8.53 17.44 -6.80
C SER A 78 7.67 16.58 -5.88
N VAL A 79 7.91 16.59 -4.56
CA VAL A 79 7.14 15.82 -3.57
C VAL A 79 5.66 16.21 -3.59
N SER A 80 5.38 17.51 -3.55
CA SER A 80 4.00 18.01 -3.50
C SER A 80 3.20 17.64 -4.75
N ILE A 81 3.87 17.66 -5.90
CA ILE A 81 3.24 17.40 -7.20
C ILE A 81 3.16 15.89 -7.45
N PHE A 82 4.31 15.21 -7.51
CA PHE A 82 4.38 13.79 -7.85
C PHE A 82 3.87 12.90 -6.73
N GLY A 83 4.18 13.20 -5.46
CA GLY A 83 3.71 12.40 -4.33
C GLY A 83 2.18 12.36 -4.25
N LYS A 84 1.52 13.51 -4.43
CA LYS A 84 0.06 13.60 -4.44
C LYS A 84 -0.54 12.90 -5.66
N GLN A 85 0.02 13.12 -6.86
CA GLN A 85 -0.45 12.48 -8.08
C GLN A 85 -0.29 10.97 -8.03
N LEU A 86 0.86 10.48 -7.55
CA LEU A 86 1.16 9.07 -7.39
C LEU A 86 0.20 8.41 -6.38
N ASN A 87 -0.02 9.02 -5.22
CA ASN A 87 -0.96 8.49 -4.23
C ASN A 87 -2.39 8.42 -4.80
N THR A 88 -2.83 9.47 -5.50
CA THR A 88 -4.15 9.50 -6.16
C THR A 88 -4.27 8.39 -7.21
N LEU A 89 -3.23 8.19 -8.01
CA LEU A 89 -3.17 7.14 -9.02
C LEU A 89 -3.25 5.74 -8.37
N ILE A 90 -2.49 5.50 -7.31
CA ILE A 90 -2.50 4.21 -6.59
C ILE A 90 -3.89 3.96 -5.99
N GLN A 91 -4.52 4.97 -5.39
CA GLN A 91 -5.88 4.86 -4.86
C GLN A 91 -6.93 4.56 -5.95
N GLY A 92 -6.72 5.04 -7.18
CA GLY A 92 -7.59 4.74 -8.32
C GLY A 92 -7.39 3.32 -8.88
N LEU A 93 -6.19 2.74 -8.73
CA LEU A 93 -5.87 1.40 -9.24
C LEU A 93 -6.12 0.30 -8.21
N MET A 94 -5.89 0.58 -6.93
CA MET A 94 -5.96 -0.40 -5.86
C MET A 94 -7.33 -0.39 -5.18
N PRO A 95 -7.97 -1.56 -4.95
CA PRO A 95 -9.25 -1.63 -4.26
C PRO A 95 -9.22 -1.01 -2.85
N TYR A 96 -8.09 -1.19 -2.15
CA TYR A 96 -7.82 -0.60 -0.85
C TYR A 96 -6.37 -0.09 -0.85
N SER A 97 -6.20 1.19 -0.57
CA SER A 97 -4.88 1.82 -0.42
C SER A 97 -4.90 2.78 0.75
N GLN A 98 -3.84 2.76 1.55
CA GLN A 98 -3.65 3.66 2.68
C GLN A 98 -2.26 4.29 2.60
N ALA A 99 -2.21 5.62 2.60
CA ALA A 99 -0.98 6.38 2.74
C ALA A 99 -0.74 6.74 4.21
N ILE A 100 0.50 6.57 4.68
CA ILE A 100 0.92 6.82 6.05
C ILE A 100 2.10 7.79 6.00
N PRO A 101 1.91 9.07 6.38
CA PRO A 101 3.00 10.02 6.45
C PRO A 101 3.88 9.73 7.67
N LEU A 102 5.19 9.66 7.47
CA LEU A 102 6.17 9.41 8.54
C LEU A 102 6.67 10.71 9.17
N SER A 103 5.83 11.76 9.18
CA SER A 103 6.14 13.00 9.91
C SER A 103 6.14 12.75 11.42
N ILE A 104 6.97 13.50 12.15
CA ILE A 104 7.04 13.41 13.62
C ILE A 104 5.67 13.67 14.25
N GLU A 105 4.94 14.67 13.75
CA GLU A 105 3.59 15.00 14.24
C GLU A 105 2.65 13.81 14.10
N TYR A 106 2.62 13.18 12.92
CA TYR A 106 1.78 12.04 12.66
C TYR A 106 2.18 10.86 13.55
N LEU A 107 3.46 10.52 13.62
CA LEU A 107 3.95 9.42 14.47
C LEU A 107 3.60 9.64 15.94
N ASN A 108 3.69 10.86 16.46
CA ASN A 108 3.37 11.15 17.86
C ASN A 108 1.87 11.19 18.16
N THR A 109 1.00 11.42 17.18
CA THR A 109 -0.44 11.64 17.40
C THR A 109 -1.32 10.51 16.90
N ALA A 110 -0.93 9.82 15.82
CA ALA A 110 -1.73 8.78 15.17
C ALA A 110 -1.99 7.59 16.08
N THR A 111 -3.16 6.97 15.90
CA THR A 111 -3.52 5.72 16.58
C THR A 111 -3.40 4.60 15.54
N LEU A 112 -2.22 3.98 15.45
CA LEU A 112 -1.95 2.97 14.43
C LEU A 112 -2.53 1.60 14.80
N GLN A 113 -2.53 1.28 16.08
CA GLN A 113 -3.10 0.05 16.62
C GLN A 113 -4.43 0.27 17.35
N PRO A 114 -5.27 -0.77 17.45
CA PRO A 114 -6.54 -0.68 18.15
C PRO A 114 -6.30 -0.42 19.64
N ARG A 115 -7.16 0.38 20.27
CA ARG A 115 -7.08 0.63 21.71
C ARG A 115 -8.46 0.78 22.32
N LYS A 116 -8.59 0.44 23.59
CA LYS A 116 -9.81 0.73 24.35
C LYS A 116 -9.84 2.21 24.71
N ASP A 117 -10.91 2.90 24.36
CA ASP A 117 -11.21 4.22 24.90
C ASP A 117 -11.79 4.04 26.31
N ASN A 118 -11.03 4.50 27.31
CA ASN A 118 -11.41 4.36 28.71
C ASN A 118 -12.62 5.23 29.10
N LYS A 119 -12.97 6.25 28.30
CA LYS A 119 -14.14 7.10 28.57
C LYS A 119 -15.44 6.45 28.10
N SER A 120 -15.47 5.97 26.85
CA SER A 120 -16.65 5.32 26.28
C SER A 120 -16.73 3.81 26.56
N GLY A 121 -15.63 3.20 27.02
CA GLY A 121 -15.49 1.76 27.21
C GLY A 121 -15.39 0.97 25.90
N ARG A 122 -15.36 1.64 24.74
CA ARG A 122 -15.37 1.01 23.40
C ARG A 122 -13.98 0.86 22.82
N LEU A 123 -13.82 -0.08 21.88
CA LEU A 123 -12.61 -0.18 21.08
C LEU A 123 -12.61 0.91 19.99
N VAL A 124 -11.49 1.62 19.90
CA VAL A 124 -11.20 2.56 18.82
C VAL A 124 -10.30 1.84 17.82
N THR A 125 -10.67 1.93 16.55
CA THR A 125 -9.93 1.30 15.45
C THR A 125 -8.59 1.98 15.22
N GLY A 126 -7.58 1.19 14.90
CA GLY A 126 -6.26 1.69 14.49
C GLY A 126 -6.18 1.85 12.98
N VAL A 127 -5.32 2.75 12.50
CA VAL A 127 -5.08 2.95 11.06
C VAL A 127 -4.63 1.66 10.36
N LEU A 128 -3.88 0.80 11.05
CA LEU A 128 -3.37 -0.46 10.48
C LEU A 128 -4.36 -1.62 10.55
N GLN A 129 -5.61 -1.40 10.99
CA GLN A 129 -6.68 -2.38 10.84
C GLN A 129 -7.23 -2.36 9.41
N LEU A 130 -6.41 -2.81 8.48
CA LEU A 130 -6.70 -2.80 7.05
C LEU A 130 -7.15 -4.19 6.57
N PRO A 131 -7.99 -4.26 5.52
CA PRO A 131 -8.34 -5.53 4.92
C PRO A 131 -7.12 -6.21 4.30
N GLN A 132 -7.19 -7.54 4.19
CA GLN A 132 -6.14 -8.31 3.53
C GLN A 132 -5.94 -7.84 2.08
N GLY A 133 -4.68 -7.64 1.70
CA GLY A 133 -4.31 -7.18 0.36
C GLY A 133 -4.40 -5.66 0.17
N ALA A 134 -4.64 -4.89 1.23
CA ALA A 134 -4.53 -3.43 1.18
C ALA A 134 -3.10 -2.99 0.80
N HIS A 135 -3.02 -2.04 -0.12
CA HIS A 135 -1.76 -1.40 -0.50
C HIS A 135 -1.38 -0.35 0.55
N LEU A 136 -0.12 -0.33 0.96
CA LEU A 136 0.42 0.62 1.93
C LEU A 136 1.48 1.49 1.25
N THR A 137 1.31 2.81 1.35
CA THR A 137 2.33 3.78 0.95
C THR A 137 2.88 4.46 2.20
N PHE A 138 4.18 4.37 2.44
CA PHE A 138 4.87 5.11 3.49
C PHE A 138 5.51 6.35 2.89
N ASP A 139 5.12 7.52 3.38
CA ASP A 139 5.64 8.79 2.90
C ASP A 139 6.71 9.34 3.85
N GLU A 140 7.97 9.12 3.47
CA GLU A 140 9.17 9.61 4.18
C GLU A 140 9.53 11.06 3.82
N THR A 141 8.84 11.70 2.87
CA THR A 141 9.26 13.01 2.37
C THR A 141 9.10 14.14 3.40
N LEU A 142 8.23 13.92 4.40
CA LEU A 142 8.03 14.82 5.54
C LEU A 142 8.78 14.35 6.80
N LEU A 143 9.59 13.29 6.70
CA LEU A 143 10.42 12.82 7.79
C LEU A 143 11.56 13.81 8.01
N GLN A 144 11.70 14.28 9.24
CA GLN A 144 12.73 15.23 9.64
C GLN A 144 13.32 14.82 10.98
N SER A 145 14.49 15.37 11.32
CA SER A 145 15.08 15.18 12.64
C SER A 145 14.21 15.84 13.72
N GLY A 146 14.05 15.17 14.86
CA GLY A 146 13.35 15.68 16.02
C GLY A 146 13.05 14.59 17.03
N SER A 147 12.19 14.88 18.00
CA SER A 147 11.92 13.96 19.11
C SER A 147 10.61 13.20 18.93
N LEU A 148 10.67 11.88 19.08
CA LEU A 148 9.49 11.03 19.22
C LEU A 148 9.11 10.96 20.71
N ALA A 149 7.85 11.21 21.01
CA ALA A 149 7.25 10.89 22.30
C ALA A 149 7.13 9.37 22.45
N SER A 150 6.81 8.88 23.65
CA SER A 150 6.58 7.45 23.90
C SER A 150 5.61 6.82 22.89
N LYS A 151 4.52 7.51 22.56
CA LYS A 151 3.57 7.07 21.52
C LYS A 151 4.20 6.99 20.12
N GLY A 152 5.06 7.95 19.77
CA GLY A 152 5.80 7.93 18.52
C GLY A 152 6.76 6.75 18.42
N VAL A 153 7.47 6.44 19.51
CA VAL A 153 8.35 5.26 19.58
C VAL A 153 7.54 3.97 19.41
N GLU A 154 6.41 3.83 20.11
CA GLU A 154 5.50 2.68 19.96
C GLU A 154 5.01 2.53 18.51
N ASN A 155 4.57 3.63 17.90
CA ASN A 155 4.11 3.64 16.52
C ASN A 155 5.22 3.23 15.54
N THR A 156 6.46 3.72 15.72
CA THR A 156 7.60 3.34 14.88
C THR A 156 7.97 1.86 15.03
N VAL A 157 7.98 1.34 16.25
CA VAL A 157 8.21 -0.10 16.50
C VAL A 157 7.13 -0.94 15.84
N LEU A 158 5.88 -0.49 15.89
CA LEU A 158 4.76 -1.18 15.29
C LEU A 158 4.85 -1.21 13.75
N LEU A 159 5.25 -0.10 13.13
CA LEU A 159 5.52 -0.04 11.70
C LEU A 159 6.67 -0.97 11.29
N LYS A 160 7.76 -0.98 12.07
CA LYS A 160 8.88 -1.91 11.87
C LYS A 160 8.42 -3.37 11.91
N ASN A 161 7.67 -3.75 12.95
CA ASN A 161 7.15 -5.10 13.10
C ASN A 161 6.22 -5.50 11.94
N LEU A 162 5.42 -4.55 11.43
CA LEU A 162 4.58 -4.79 10.26
C LEU A 162 5.44 -5.08 9.02
N MET A 163 6.51 -4.31 8.81
CA MET A 163 7.44 -4.53 7.70
C MET A 163 8.15 -5.89 7.82
N GLU A 164 8.58 -6.30 9.02
CA GLU A 164 9.33 -7.55 9.21
C GLU A 164 8.45 -8.82 9.20
N SER A 165 7.20 -8.73 9.67
CA SER A 165 6.34 -9.91 9.83
C SER A 165 5.33 -10.13 8.71
N GLN A 166 4.98 -9.08 7.96
CA GLN A 166 3.96 -9.13 6.91
C GLN A 166 4.50 -8.87 5.50
N MET A 167 5.72 -8.33 5.35
CA MET A 167 6.38 -8.28 4.04
C MET A 167 7.02 -9.61 3.70
#